data_AF-A0A0E3BCF5-F1
#
_entry.id   AF-A0A0E3BCF5-F1
#
_cell.length_a   1.000
_cell.length_b   1.000
_cell.length_c   1.000
_cell.angle_alpha   90.00
_cell.angle_beta   90.00
_cell.angle_gamma   90.00
#
_symmetry.space_group_name_H-M   'P 1'
#
loop_
_entity.id
_entity.type
_entity.pdbx_description
1 polymer ?
#
loop_
_entity_poly.entity_id
_entity_poly.type
_entity_poly.pdbx_seq_one_letter_code
_entity_poly.pdbx_strand_id
1 'polypeptide(L)' 'MYFRIGPTLHALWGNLKALDFNPQTDKVRKLELGADQSHASSGNATAELEPLAPFQFLGIQGLAGL' A
#
# COMPACT_ATOMS: atom_id res chain seq x y z
N MET A 1 8.32 7.76 1.40
CA MET A 1 8.33 6.31 1.09
C MET A 1 8.58 6.14 -0.40
N TYR A 2 9.34 5.12 -0.84
CA TYR A 2 9.64 4.84 -2.25
C TYR A 2 9.39 3.36 -2.57
N PHE A 3 8.81 3.07 -3.74
CA PHE A 3 8.52 1.73 -4.25
C PHE A 3 8.80 1.66 -5.77
N ARG A 4 9.31 0.52 -6.23
CA ARG A 4 9.63 0.26 -7.65
C ARG A 4 9.30 -1.18 -8.01
N ILE A 5 8.76 -1.40 -9.21
CA ILE A 5 8.45 -2.72 -9.75
C ILE A 5 9.38 -3.01 -10.94
N GLY A 6 10.29 -3.97 -10.84
CA GLY A 6 10.94 -4.63 -12.00
C GLY A 6 11.50 -3.76 -13.13
N PRO A 7 11.75 -4.31 -14.34
CA PRO A 7 12.26 -3.55 -15.50
C PRO A 7 11.18 -2.65 -16.14
N THR A 8 9.91 -2.82 -15.74
CA THR A 8 8.82 -1.93 -16.12
C THR A 8 8.99 -0.61 -15.38
N LEU A 9 9.12 0.50 -16.11
CA LEU A 9 9.54 1.80 -15.61
C LEU A 9 8.49 2.49 -14.71
N HIS A 10 7.94 1.81 -13.71
CA HIS A 10 6.96 2.35 -12.78
C HIS A 10 7.59 2.51 -11.39
N ALA A 11 7.88 3.75 -11.04
CA ALA A 11 8.39 4.14 -9.74
C ALA A 11 7.37 5.05 -9.06
N LEU A 12 7.00 4.72 -7.84
CA LEU A 12 6.03 5.45 -7.05
C LEU A 12 6.58 5.81 -5.67
N TRP A 13 6.06 6.90 -5.13
CA TRP A 13 6.45 7.41 -3.83
C TRP A 13 5.25 8.01 -3.10
N GLY A 14 5.31 7.99 -1.77
CA GLY A 14 4.31 8.59 -0.89
C GLY A 14 4.94 9.64 0.04
N ASN A 15 4.24 10.76 0.22
CA ASN A 15 4.59 11.84 1.12
C ASN A 15 4.03 11.57 2.52
N LEU A 16 4.88 11.02 3.39
CA LEU A 16 4.47 10.73 4.77
C LEU A 16 4.12 12.00 5.57
N LYS A 17 4.66 13.17 5.20
CA LYS A 17 4.33 14.44 5.88
C LYS A 17 2.92 14.96 5.53
N ALA A 18 2.29 14.41 4.49
CA ALA A 18 0.93 14.77 4.09
C ALA A 18 -0.13 13.82 4.68
N LEU A 19 0.27 12.82 5.46
CA LEU A 19 -0.61 11.88 6.10
C LEU A 19 -0.78 12.22 7.59
N ASP A 20 -1.99 12.05 8.09
CA ASP A 20 -2.30 12.13 9.52
C ASP A 20 -2.19 10.75 10.14
N PHE A 21 -1.31 10.59 11.14
CA PHE A 21 -1.06 9.34 11.86
C PHE A 21 -1.56 9.41 13.31
N ASN A 22 -2.51 10.30 13.61
CA ASN A 22 -3.11 10.38 14.94
C ASN A 22 -3.94 9.11 15.24
N PRO A 23 -3.64 8.35 16.31
CA PRO A 23 -4.31 7.07 16.58
C PRO A 23 -5.82 7.18 16.83
N GLN A 24 -6.36 8.37 17.10
CA GLN A 24 -7.80 8.58 17.29
C GLN A 24 -8.57 8.82 15.98
N THR A 25 -7.90 9.35 14.96
CA THR A 25 -8.53 9.77 13.69
C THR A 25 -8.00 9.01 12.48
N ASP A 26 -6.84 8.37 12.63
CA ASP A 26 -6.18 7.64 11.57
C ASP A 26 -6.99 6.42 11.16
N LYS A 27 -6.96 6.16 9.86
CA LYS A 27 -7.59 5.01 9.23
C LYS A 27 -6.48 4.30 8.50
N VAL A 28 -6.46 2.97 8.60
CA VAL A 28 -5.64 2.18 7.67
C VAL A 28 -6.06 2.55 6.25
N ARG A 29 -5.07 2.85 5.41
CA ARG A 29 -5.26 3.12 4.00
C ARG A 29 -4.48 2.12 3.18
N LYS A 30 -4.98 1.83 1.98
CA LYS A 30 -4.34 0.94 1.04
C LYS A 30 -4.12 1.69 -0.28
N LEU A 31 -2.98 1.41 -0.89
CA LEU A 31 -2.74 1.70 -2.29
C LEU A 31 -2.96 0.40 -3.06
N GLU A 32 -3.99 0.35 -3.90
CA GLU A 32 -4.27 -0.82 -4.74
C GLU A 32 -3.30 -0.86 -5.92
N LEU A 33 -2.42 -1.85 -5.96
CA LEU A 33 -1.47 -2.01 -7.06
C LEU A 33 -2.05 -2.83 -8.22
N GLY A 34 -3.07 -3.64 -7.98
CA GLY A 34 -3.60 -4.61 -8.95
C GLY A 34 -2.67 -5.81 -9.19
N ALA A 35 -3.13 -6.75 -10.01
CA ALA A 35 -2.31 -7.88 -10.46
C ALA A 35 -1.09 -7.35 -11.25
N ASP A 36 0.08 -7.94 -10.98
CA ASP A 36 1.37 -7.52 -11.56
C ASP A 36 1.67 -6.02 -11.40
N GLN A 37 1.06 -5.39 -10.40
CA GLN A 37 1.20 -3.97 -10.08
C GLN A 37 0.86 -3.02 -11.25
N SER A 38 -0.15 -3.39 -12.04
CA SER A 38 -0.57 -2.69 -13.28
C SER A 38 -1.45 -1.46 -13.07
N HIS A 39 -2.00 -1.22 -11.87
CA HIS A 39 -2.96 -0.13 -11.63
C HIS A 39 -2.31 1.16 -11.13
N ALA A 40 -1.12 1.10 -10.52
CA ALA A 40 -0.52 2.25 -9.86
C ALA A 40 0.20 3.17 -10.86
N SER A 41 -0.11 4.47 -10.80
CA SER A 41 0.56 5.49 -11.59
C SER A 41 1.97 5.79 -11.07
N SER A 42 2.89 6.18 -11.94
CA SER A 42 4.23 6.62 -11.51
C SER A 42 4.18 7.99 -10.81
N GLY A 43 5.04 8.18 -9.82
CA GLY A 43 5.18 9.45 -9.10
C GLY A 43 4.52 9.47 -7.72
N ASN A 44 3.92 10.61 -7.36
CA ASN A 44 3.35 10.81 -6.03
C ASN A 44 1.97 10.15 -5.89
N ALA A 45 1.91 8.96 -5.30
CA ALA A 45 0.68 8.21 -5.11
C ALA A 45 -0.03 8.52 -3.78
N THR A 46 0.34 9.60 -3.08
CA THR A 46 -0.23 9.90 -1.73
C THR A 46 -1.75 10.09 -1.77
N ALA A 47 -2.27 10.68 -2.85
CA ALA A 47 -3.70 10.92 -3.02
C ALA A 47 -4.49 9.66 -3.43
N GLU A 48 -3.80 8.60 -3.87
CA GLU A 48 -4.39 7.32 -4.28
C GLU A 48 -4.58 6.36 -3.08
N LEU A 49 -4.21 6.80 -1.86
CA LEU A 49 -4.41 6.04 -0.63
C LEU A 49 -5.88 6.10 -0.18
N GLU A 50 -6.57 4.98 -0.34
CA GLU A 50 -7.98 4.86 0.03
C GLU A 50 -8.15 4.19 1.41
N PRO A 51 -9.11 4.64 2.25
CA PRO A 51 -9.40 3.99 3.54
C PRO A 51 -9.81 2.52 3.36
N LEU A 52 -9.25 1.63 4.19
CA LEU A 52 -9.55 0.21 4.18
C LEU A 52 -9.52 -0.36 5.60
N ALA A 53 -10.29 -1.43 5.85
CA ALA A 53 -10.08 -2.23 7.04
C ALA A 53 -8.68 -2.88 7.05
N PRO A 54 -8.02 -3.00 8.21
CA PRO A 54 -6.75 -3.73 8.31
C PRO A 54 -6.91 -5.18 7.82
N PHE A 55 -5.92 -5.70 7.10
CA PHE A 55 -5.93 -7.10 6.68
C PHE A 55 -5.65 -8.03 7.88
N GLN A 56 -6.26 -9.21 7.86
CA GLN A 56 -6.00 -10.23 8.86
C GLN A 56 -4.68 -10.94 8.54
N PHE A 57 -3.80 -11.05 9.52
CA PHE A 57 -2.62 -11.89 9.41
C PHE A 57 -3.03 -13.36 9.40
N LEU A 58 -2.41 -14.18 8.54
CA LEU A 58 -2.75 -15.61 8.40
C LEU A 58 -2.43 -16.47 9.64
N GLY A 59 -1.64 -15.97 10.59
CA GLY A 59 -1.27 -16.70 11.80
C GLY A 59 -0.47 -17.97 11.52
N ILE A 60 -0.40 -18.87 12.51
CA ILE A 60 0.33 -20.14 12.41
C ILE A 60 -0.42 -21.14 11.51
N GLN A 61 -1.75 -21.04 11.40
CA GLN A 61 -2.53 -21.87 10.47
C GLN A 61 -2.13 -21.69 9.01
N GLY A 62 -1.68 -20.49 8.60
CA GLY A 62 -1.23 -20.23 7.22
C GLY A 62 0.03 -20.97 6.80
N LEU A 63 0.82 -21.49 7.74
CA LEU A 63 2.04 -22.27 7.48
C LEU A 63 1.76 -23.77 7.30
N ALA A 64 0.60 -24.27 7.75
CA ALA A 64 0.25 -25.68 7.68
C ALA A 64 -0.18 -26.14 6.26
N GLY A 65 -0.28 -25.22 5.30
CA GLY A 65 -0.66 -25.48 3.91
C GLY A 65 0.42 -25.17 2.86
N LEU A 66 1.67 -24.96 3.29
CA LEU A 66 2.87 -24.83 2.45
C LEU A 66 3.73 -26.10 2.59
#